data_AF-A0A3S3S6W1-F1
#
_entry.id   AF-A0A3S3S6W1-F1
#
_cell.length_a   1.000
_cell.length_b   1.000
_cell.length_c   1.000
_cell.angle_alpha   90.00
_cell.angle_beta   90.00
_cell.angle_gamma   90.00
#
_symmetry.space_group_name_H-M   'P 1'
#
loop_
_entity.id
_entity.type
_entity.pdbx_description
1 polymer ?
#
loop_
_entity_poly.entity_id
_entity_poly.type
_entity_poly.pdbx_seq_one_letter_code
_entity_poly.pdbx_strand_id
1 'polypeptide(L)'
;MALFLVISFSIVQVLALRVFDIEALYNPFGEFTYLSQYSLDRVYSLTGPRAYGLFLEPSYNSFIMFFLMSMILMDDRSNFRIFVYVIGALGIVFTASASGILLTFILLFLIFWLTVIKNNVLRLVLLFLVPIALVSMIPEELMVRLNEVNLEGTSGYWRLVAPIKIIYEAMLVLPLGIPFGQVNDFVYNLGIDHGGEKGTSLDNGFAILFFYFGLFAFIFLAAIVYKLLVAIYFRNYKGVIFWWFIFASLQFSGGIFLPEFIFPILLILYQYKIVNFNEKLDGPFSGIKKYIS
;
A
#
# COMPACT_ATOMS: atom_id res chain seq x y z
N MET A 1 -12.10 14.69 -7.60
CA MET A 1 -11.32 15.93 -7.42
C MET A 1 -10.03 15.70 -6.63
N ALA A 2 -10.08 15.16 -5.40
CA ALA A 2 -8.87 14.92 -4.59
C ALA A 2 -7.79 14.08 -5.29
N LEU A 3 -8.15 12.94 -5.90
CA LEU A 3 -7.19 12.09 -6.64
C LEU A 3 -6.45 12.88 -7.73
N PHE A 4 -7.19 13.67 -8.52
CA PHE A 4 -6.62 14.48 -9.58
C PHE A 4 -5.62 15.50 -9.03
N LEU A 5 -5.96 16.19 -7.94
CA LEU A 5 -5.04 17.15 -7.30
C LEU A 5 -3.73 16.50 -6.85
N VAL A 6 -3.79 15.33 -6.22
CA VAL A 6 -2.59 14.61 -5.74
C VAL A 6 -1.71 14.17 -6.91
N ILE A 7 -2.32 13.68 -7.99
CA ILE A 7 -1.61 13.26 -9.21
C ILE A 7 -0.99 14.46 -9.91
N SER A 8 -1.75 15.53 -10.12
CA SER A 8 -1.25 16.77 -10.72
C SER A 8 -0.09 17.35 -9.91
N PHE A 9 -0.22 17.40 -8.58
CA PHE A 9 0.87 17.85 -7.71
C PHE A 9 2.12 16.98 -7.88
N SER A 10 1.96 15.66 -7.91
CA SER A 10 3.08 14.71 -8.07
C SER A 10 3.80 14.86 -9.42
N ILE A 11 3.04 15.05 -10.51
CA ILE A 11 3.60 15.28 -11.84
C ILE A 11 4.32 16.63 -11.88
N VAL A 12 3.69 17.70 -11.37
CA VAL A 12 4.27 19.04 -11.34
C VAL A 12 5.53 19.06 -10.47
N GLN A 13 5.54 18.35 -9.34
CA GLN A 13 6.72 18.20 -8.48
C GLN A 13 7.90 17.61 -9.27
N VAL A 14 7.69 16.50 -9.99
CA VAL A 14 8.75 15.88 -10.81
C VAL A 14 9.22 16.81 -11.93
N LEU A 15 8.30 17.48 -12.63
CA LEU A 15 8.64 18.39 -13.71
C LEU A 15 9.40 19.62 -13.21
N ALA A 16 8.97 20.21 -12.10
CA ALA A 16 9.61 21.37 -11.48
C ALA A 16 11.09 21.10 -11.20
N LEU A 17 11.42 19.96 -10.61
CA LEU A 17 12.80 19.60 -10.34
C LEU A 17 13.56 19.19 -11.61
N ARG A 18 13.01 18.28 -12.42
CA ARG A 18 13.76 17.67 -13.53
C ARG A 18 13.89 18.55 -14.78
N VAL A 19 12.94 19.47 -14.98
CA VAL A 19 12.92 20.34 -16.17
C VAL A 19 13.34 21.76 -15.83
N PHE A 20 12.97 22.25 -14.64
CA PHE A 20 13.16 23.65 -14.26
C PHE A 20 14.13 23.87 -13.09
N ASP A 21 14.66 22.80 -12.48
CA ASP A 21 15.56 22.85 -11.32
C ASP A 21 14.97 23.60 -10.10
N ILE A 22 13.63 23.51 -9.94
CA ILE A 22 12.89 24.16 -8.85
C ILE A 22 12.62 23.15 -7.72
N GLU A 23 13.28 23.34 -6.59
CA GLU A 23 13.18 22.47 -5.40
C GLU A 23 11.98 22.76 -4.50
N ALA A 24 11.37 23.94 -4.63
CA ALA A 24 10.37 24.44 -3.69
C ALA A 24 9.17 23.50 -3.49
N LEU A 25 8.85 22.67 -4.48
CA LEU A 25 7.74 21.71 -4.42
C LEU A 25 8.11 20.38 -3.73
N TYR A 26 9.38 20.09 -3.50
CA TYR A 26 9.80 18.93 -2.73
C TYR A 26 9.68 19.19 -1.22
N ASN A 27 10.00 20.40 -0.76
CA ASN A 27 9.78 20.80 0.64
C ASN A 27 8.83 22.00 0.75
N PRO A 28 7.54 21.85 0.38
CA PRO A 28 6.62 22.98 0.30
C PRO A 28 6.31 23.63 1.66
N PHE A 29 6.57 22.93 2.76
CA PHE A 29 6.36 23.44 4.12
C PHE A 29 7.67 23.83 4.82
N GLY A 30 8.82 23.70 4.16
CA GLY A 30 10.12 24.14 4.69
C GLY A 30 10.44 23.52 6.06
N GLU A 31 10.74 24.37 7.03
CA GLU A 31 11.01 24.00 8.43
C GLU A 31 9.77 23.51 9.18
N PHE A 32 8.57 23.79 8.67
CA PHE A 32 7.30 23.33 9.25
C PHE A 32 6.91 21.92 8.78
N THR A 33 7.76 21.26 8.00
CA THR A 33 7.55 19.87 7.59
C THR A 33 7.69 18.95 8.81
N TYR A 34 6.60 18.22 9.10
CA TYR A 34 6.36 17.39 10.29
C TYR A 34 7.45 16.37 10.66
N LEU A 35 8.44 16.14 9.79
CA LEU A 35 9.52 15.20 10.04
C LEU A 35 10.92 15.80 10.10
N SER A 36 11.20 17.02 9.65
CA SER A 36 12.57 17.65 9.63
C SER A 36 13.78 16.74 9.25
N GLN A 37 13.55 15.54 8.72
CA GLN A 37 14.49 14.41 8.68
C GLN A 37 14.81 13.93 7.26
N TYR A 38 14.17 14.54 6.24
CA TYR A 38 14.41 14.17 4.86
C TYR A 38 15.38 15.16 4.21
N SER A 39 16.61 14.70 3.94
CA SER A 39 17.59 15.45 3.18
C SER A 39 17.22 15.46 1.69
N LEU A 40 17.24 16.65 1.08
CA LEU A 40 17.10 16.83 -0.37
C LEU A 40 18.15 16.01 -1.15
N ASP A 41 19.30 15.71 -0.54
CA ASP A 41 20.36 14.85 -1.11
C ASP A 41 19.86 13.46 -1.51
N ARG A 42 18.86 12.89 -0.82
CA ARG A 42 18.22 11.62 -1.21
C ARG A 42 17.36 11.75 -2.46
N VAL A 43 16.81 12.93 -2.71
CA VAL A 43 16.05 13.24 -3.93
C VAL A 43 17.00 13.32 -5.13
N TYR A 44 18.16 13.96 -4.95
CA TYR A 44 19.17 14.16 -6.00
C TYR A 44 19.98 12.91 -6.37
N SER A 45 20.26 12.03 -5.41
CA SER A 45 21.07 10.81 -5.62
C SER A 45 20.37 9.72 -6.45
N LEU A 46 19.06 9.83 -6.69
CA LEU A 46 18.31 8.90 -7.51
C LEU A 46 18.20 9.41 -8.96
N THR A 47 18.58 8.57 -9.92
CA THR A 47 18.71 8.91 -11.35
C THR A 47 17.38 9.02 -12.12
N GLY A 48 16.22 8.73 -11.50
CA GLY A 48 14.91 8.65 -12.17
C GLY A 48 13.89 9.72 -11.76
N PRO A 49 12.88 10.00 -12.60
CA PRO A 49 11.74 10.84 -12.22
C PRO A 49 10.95 10.18 -11.09
N ARG A 50 10.90 10.82 -9.93
CA ARG A 50 10.24 10.26 -8.73
C ARG A 50 9.49 11.34 -7.96
N ALA A 51 8.18 11.18 -7.86
CA ALA A 51 7.33 12.04 -7.05
C ALA A 51 7.28 11.58 -5.59
N TYR A 52 7.59 12.48 -4.67
CA TYR A 52 7.61 12.22 -3.23
C TYR A 52 6.31 12.69 -2.54
N GLY A 53 5.49 13.45 -3.26
CA GLY A 53 4.26 14.03 -2.74
C GLY A 53 4.53 15.06 -1.64
N LEU A 54 3.54 15.28 -0.79
CA LEU A 54 3.59 16.26 0.29
C LEU A 54 4.34 15.76 1.54
N PHE A 55 4.60 14.46 1.64
CA PHE A 55 5.18 13.82 2.82
C PHE A 55 6.63 13.40 2.65
N LEU A 56 7.27 13.79 1.53
CA LEU A 56 8.65 13.44 1.22
C LEU A 56 8.91 11.91 1.21
N GLU A 57 7.88 11.11 0.97
CA GLU A 57 7.95 9.66 1.00
C GLU A 57 7.15 9.06 -0.18
N PRO A 58 7.82 8.53 -1.22
CA PRO A 58 7.14 8.10 -2.45
C PRO A 58 6.19 6.92 -2.24
N SER A 59 6.48 6.04 -1.27
CA SER A 59 5.59 4.96 -0.87
C SER A 59 4.31 5.47 -0.20
N TYR A 60 4.42 6.52 0.60
CA TYR A 60 3.25 7.14 1.22
C TYR A 60 2.41 7.92 0.19
N ASN A 61 3.05 8.59 -0.77
CA ASN A 61 2.33 9.25 -1.87
C ASN A 61 1.53 8.25 -2.72
N SER A 62 2.12 7.09 -3.06
CA SER A 62 1.39 6.02 -3.75
C SER A 62 0.27 5.43 -2.90
N PHE A 63 0.46 5.30 -1.58
CA PHE A 63 -0.59 4.87 -0.65
C PHE A 63 -1.82 5.80 -0.72
N ILE A 64 -1.62 7.13 -0.67
CA ILE A 64 -2.72 8.09 -0.76
C ILE A 64 -3.44 8.01 -2.11
N MET A 65 -2.71 7.90 -3.22
CA MET A 65 -3.32 7.70 -4.53
C MET A 65 -4.10 6.38 -4.59
N PHE A 66 -3.53 5.29 -4.09
CA PHE A 66 -4.16 3.96 -4.03
C PHE A 66 -5.43 3.96 -3.17
N PHE A 67 -5.41 4.67 -2.05
CA PHE A 67 -6.57 4.93 -1.19
C PHE A 67 -7.68 5.66 -1.95
N LEU A 68 -7.36 6.80 -2.55
CA LEU A 68 -8.34 7.62 -3.27
C LEU A 68 -8.91 6.87 -4.49
N MET A 69 -8.07 6.13 -5.22
CA MET A 69 -8.50 5.24 -6.29
C MET A 69 -9.47 4.19 -5.77
N SER A 70 -9.13 3.48 -4.69
CA SER A 70 -9.98 2.44 -4.10
C SER A 70 -11.35 2.98 -3.68
N MET A 71 -11.38 4.16 -3.05
CA MET A 71 -12.65 4.81 -2.69
C MET A 71 -13.54 5.08 -3.90
N ILE A 72 -12.97 5.66 -4.97
CA ILE A 72 -13.76 6.03 -6.15
C ILE A 72 -14.20 4.79 -6.94
N LEU A 73 -13.34 3.77 -7.05
CA LEU A 73 -13.65 2.52 -7.77
C LEU A 73 -14.74 1.70 -7.08
N MET A 74 -14.92 1.84 -5.76
CA MET A 74 -16.05 1.21 -5.05
C MET A 74 -17.39 1.91 -5.28
N ASP A 75 -17.43 3.18 -5.70
CA ASP A 75 -18.69 3.89 -5.95
C ASP A 75 -19.17 3.71 -7.40
N ASP A 76 -20.37 3.14 -7.57
CA ASP A 76 -21.00 2.89 -8.88
C ASP A 76 -21.49 4.15 -9.56
N ARG A 77 -21.68 5.23 -8.80
CA ARG A 77 -22.16 6.51 -9.32
C ARG A 77 -21.07 7.34 -9.98
N SER A 78 -19.81 6.89 -9.88
CA SER A 78 -18.69 7.62 -10.46
C SER A 78 -18.64 7.45 -11.97
N ASN A 79 -19.03 8.48 -12.72
CA ASN A 79 -18.89 8.54 -14.17
C ASN A 79 -17.42 8.56 -14.64
N PHE A 80 -16.46 8.67 -13.72
CA PHE A 80 -15.03 8.86 -14.01
C PHE A 80 -14.20 7.58 -13.85
N ARG A 81 -14.81 6.38 -13.83
CA ARG A 81 -14.09 5.11 -13.59
C ARG A 81 -12.92 4.87 -14.56
N ILE A 82 -13.12 5.10 -15.85
CA ILE A 82 -12.06 4.95 -16.87
C ILE A 82 -10.91 5.92 -16.57
N PHE A 83 -11.24 7.17 -16.23
CA PHE A 83 -10.26 8.17 -15.83
C PHE A 83 -9.48 7.73 -14.59
N VAL A 84 -10.14 7.17 -13.58
CA VAL A 84 -9.49 6.66 -12.36
C VAL A 84 -8.54 5.51 -12.66
N TYR A 85 -8.94 4.55 -13.52
CA TYR A 85 -8.06 3.45 -13.93
C TYR A 85 -6.79 3.95 -14.59
N VAL A 86 -6.91 4.84 -15.59
CA VAL A 86 -5.77 5.28 -16.40
C VAL A 86 -4.93 6.31 -15.65
N ILE A 87 -5.54 7.41 -15.22
CA ILE A 87 -4.82 8.52 -14.60
C ILE A 87 -4.31 8.15 -13.22
N GLY A 88 -5.09 7.39 -12.45
CA GLY A 88 -4.67 6.87 -11.15
C GLY A 88 -3.45 5.95 -11.25
N ALA A 89 -3.48 4.98 -12.17
CA ALA A 89 -2.34 4.09 -12.38
C ALA A 89 -1.10 4.85 -12.85
N LEU A 90 -1.25 5.80 -13.79
CA LEU A 90 -0.15 6.65 -14.23
C LEU A 90 0.44 7.46 -13.06
N GLY A 91 -0.39 8.10 -12.25
CA GLY A 91 0.06 8.85 -11.07
C GLY A 91 0.91 8.01 -10.11
N ILE A 92 0.50 6.75 -9.87
CA ILE A 92 1.26 5.82 -9.03
C ILE A 92 2.58 5.40 -9.66
N VAL A 93 2.63 5.23 -10.99
CA VAL A 93 3.90 4.98 -11.70
C VAL A 93 4.88 6.16 -11.53
N PHE A 94 4.39 7.40 -11.54
CA PHE A 94 5.21 8.60 -11.33
C PHE A 94 5.82 8.69 -9.92
N THR A 95 5.33 7.95 -8.93
CA THR A 95 5.98 7.89 -7.62
C THR A 95 7.18 6.93 -7.59
N ALA A 96 7.35 6.09 -8.62
CA ALA A 96 8.35 5.02 -8.69
C ALA A 96 8.42 4.17 -7.41
N SER A 97 7.27 4.00 -6.74
CA SER A 97 7.14 3.16 -5.55
C SER A 97 6.86 1.72 -5.97
N ALA A 98 7.79 0.80 -5.66
CA ALA A 98 7.64 -0.61 -6.00
C ALA A 98 6.35 -1.21 -5.39
N SER A 99 6.08 -0.94 -4.10
CA SER A 99 4.86 -1.37 -3.42
C SER A 99 3.62 -0.75 -4.07
N GLY A 100 3.62 0.55 -4.33
CA GLY A 100 2.50 1.24 -4.99
C GLY A 100 2.16 0.67 -6.36
N ILE A 101 3.16 0.51 -7.23
CA ILE A 101 2.98 -0.01 -8.59
C ILE A 101 2.45 -1.44 -8.53
N LEU A 102 3.10 -2.32 -7.76
CA LEU A 102 2.72 -3.74 -7.68
C LEU A 102 1.32 -3.92 -7.10
N LEU A 103 1.02 -3.28 -5.97
CA LEU A 103 -0.27 -3.46 -5.27
C LEU A 103 -1.44 -2.87 -6.06
N THR A 104 -1.20 -1.77 -6.77
CA THR A 104 -2.20 -1.18 -7.67
C THR A 104 -2.41 -2.06 -8.89
N PHE A 105 -1.34 -2.56 -9.50
CA PHE A 105 -1.46 -3.48 -10.64
C PHE A 105 -2.30 -4.70 -10.30
N ILE A 106 -2.02 -5.35 -9.15
CA ILE A 106 -2.79 -6.51 -8.69
C ILE A 106 -4.26 -6.14 -8.48
N LEU A 107 -4.55 -4.99 -7.85
CA LEU A 107 -5.95 -4.54 -7.68
C LEU A 107 -6.66 -4.40 -9.03
N LEU A 108 -6.05 -3.68 -9.97
CA LEU A 108 -6.65 -3.43 -11.28
C LEU A 108 -6.84 -4.73 -12.06
N PHE A 109 -5.87 -5.62 -11.99
CA PHE A 109 -5.97 -6.96 -12.58
C PHE A 109 -7.13 -7.75 -11.96
N LEU A 110 -7.25 -7.80 -10.64
CA LEU A 110 -8.36 -8.49 -9.95
C LEU A 110 -9.72 -7.91 -10.36
N ILE A 111 -9.85 -6.59 -10.44
CA ILE A 111 -11.09 -5.96 -10.89
C ILE A 111 -11.41 -6.33 -12.34
N PHE A 112 -10.44 -6.21 -13.24
CA PHE A 112 -10.58 -6.59 -14.65
C PHE A 112 -11.00 -8.06 -14.81
N TRP A 113 -10.30 -8.94 -14.09
CA TRP A 113 -10.53 -10.38 -14.07
C TRP A 113 -11.93 -10.75 -13.56
N LEU A 114 -12.43 -10.06 -12.53
CA LEU A 114 -13.77 -10.29 -11.98
C LEU A 114 -14.88 -9.78 -12.91
N THR A 115 -14.69 -8.61 -13.49
CA THR A 115 -15.75 -7.84 -14.18
C THR A 115 -15.82 -8.09 -15.67
N VAL A 116 -14.69 -8.26 -16.35
CA VAL A 116 -14.61 -8.38 -17.83
C VAL A 116 -14.57 -9.84 -18.27
N ILE A 117 -13.80 -10.68 -17.58
CA ILE A 117 -13.57 -12.07 -18.01
C ILE A 117 -14.73 -12.97 -17.61
N LYS A 118 -15.67 -13.23 -18.52
CA LYS A 118 -16.86 -14.04 -18.23
C LYS A 118 -16.59 -15.55 -18.18
N ASN A 119 -15.58 -16.04 -18.91
CA ASN A 119 -15.25 -17.47 -18.98
C ASN A 119 -14.50 -17.93 -17.71
N ASN A 120 -15.09 -18.88 -16.99
CA ASN A 120 -14.54 -19.40 -15.72
C ASN A 120 -13.17 -20.11 -15.88
N VAL A 121 -12.93 -20.77 -17.01
CA VAL A 121 -11.67 -21.49 -17.27
C VAL A 121 -10.56 -20.49 -17.57
N LEU A 122 -10.77 -19.56 -18.51
CA LEU A 122 -9.81 -18.50 -18.83
C LEU A 122 -9.44 -17.69 -17.57
N ARG A 123 -10.45 -17.46 -16.73
CA ARG A 123 -10.32 -16.78 -15.46
C ARG A 123 -9.38 -17.57 -14.51
N LEU A 124 -9.65 -18.85 -14.24
CA LEU A 124 -8.75 -19.67 -13.41
C LEU A 124 -7.33 -19.71 -13.97
N VAL A 125 -7.19 -19.85 -15.29
CA VAL A 125 -5.88 -19.86 -15.96
C VAL A 125 -5.12 -18.54 -15.73
N LEU A 126 -5.76 -17.39 -15.91
CA LEU A 126 -5.12 -16.08 -15.73
C LEU A 126 -4.76 -15.77 -14.27
N LEU A 127 -5.51 -16.32 -13.30
CA LEU A 127 -5.18 -16.18 -11.88
C LEU A 127 -3.80 -16.76 -11.55
N PHE A 128 -3.40 -17.84 -12.23
CA PHE A 128 -2.10 -18.47 -12.04
C PHE A 128 -1.03 -17.94 -13.01
N LEU A 129 -1.38 -17.69 -14.28
CA LEU A 129 -0.41 -17.26 -15.29
C LEU A 129 0.11 -15.83 -15.08
N VAL A 130 -0.73 -14.89 -14.64
CA VAL A 130 -0.29 -13.49 -14.48
C VAL A 130 0.76 -13.33 -13.38
N PRO A 131 0.61 -13.92 -12.18
CA PRO A 131 1.68 -13.94 -11.19
C PRO A 131 2.98 -14.58 -11.72
N ILE A 132 2.90 -15.69 -12.46
CA ILE A 132 4.07 -16.35 -13.06
C ILE A 132 4.75 -15.43 -14.08
N ALA A 133 3.97 -14.78 -14.95
CA ALA A 133 4.48 -13.83 -15.93
C ALA A 133 5.17 -12.64 -15.25
N LEU A 134 4.57 -12.06 -14.21
CA LEU A 134 5.18 -10.98 -13.43
C LEU A 134 6.53 -11.39 -12.81
N VAL A 135 6.62 -12.61 -12.28
CA VAL A 135 7.88 -13.15 -11.73
C VAL A 135 8.92 -13.35 -12.85
N SER A 136 8.50 -13.80 -14.03
CA SER A 136 9.40 -14.02 -15.17
C SER A 136 9.92 -12.73 -15.82
N MET A 137 9.24 -11.60 -15.61
CA MET A 137 9.61 -10.29 -16.14
C MET A 137 10.46 -9.47 -15.15
N ILE A 138 10.90 -10.10 -14.05
CA ILE A 138 11.80 -9.46 -13.09
C ILE A 138 13.15 -9.18 -13.77
N PRO A 139 13.59 -7.91 -13.87
CA PRO A 139 14.86 -7.56 -14.50
C PRO A 139 16.05 -8.19 -13.79
N GLU A 140 17.15 -8.42 -14.53
CA GLU A 140 18.40 -8.98 -14.00
C GLU A 140 19.03 -8.10 -12.89
N GLU A 141 18.81 -6.79 -12.95
CA GLU A 141 19.19 -5.85 -11.87
C GLU A 141 18.47 -6.14 -10.54
N LEU A 142 17.28 -6.72 -10.59
CA LEU A 142 16.53 -7.15 -9.41
C LEU A 142 17.03 -8.50 -8.88
N MET A 143 17.68 -9.32 -9.71
CA MET A 143 18.40 -10.52 -9.26
C MET A 143 19.61 -10.16 -8.40
N VAL A 144 20.30 -9.05 -8.71
CA VAL A 144 21.35 -8.49 -7.83
C VAL A 144 20.76 -8.07 -6.48
N ARG A 145 19.58 -7.43 -6.48
CA ARG A 145 18.84 -7.11 -5.24
C ARG A 145 18.30 -8.34 -4.51
N LEU A 146 18.02 -9.44 -5.19
CA LEU A 146 17.69 -10.72 -4.57
C LEU A 146 18.91 -11.35 -3.89
N ASN A 147 20.12 -11.13 -4.42
CA ASN A 147 21.36 -11.54 -3.74
C ASN A 147 21.65 -10.66 -2.50
N GLU A 148 21.24 -9.39 -2.48
CA GLU A 148 21.29 -8.55 -1.27
C GLU A 148 20.47 -9.17 -0.13
N VAL A 149 19.37 -9.88 -0.41
CA VAL A 149 18.54 -10.54 0.61
C VAL A 149 19.32 -11.55 1.46
N ASN A 150 20.42 -12.11 0.94
CA ASN A 150 21.27 -13.07 1.65
C ASN A 150 22.44 -12.41 2.39
N LEU A 151 22.65 -11.10 2.24
CA LEU A 151 23.75 -10.35 2.83
C LEU A 151 23.23 -9.43 3.93
N GLU A 152 23.50 -9.80 5.18
CA GLU A 152 23.21 -8.98 6.36
C GLU A 152 23.90 -7.61 6.25
N GLY A 153 23.22 -6.55 6.67
CA GLY A 153 23.67 -5.17 6.48
C GLY A 153 23.21 -4.50 5.18
N THR A 154 22.64 -5.23 4.21
CA THR A 154 22.06 -4.61 2.99
C THR A 154 20.60 -4.16 3.18
N SER A 155 20.13 -3.26 2.32
CA SER A 155 18.73 -2.82 2.33
C SER A 155 17.75 -3.95 1.97
N GLY A 156 18.17 -4.92 1.14
CA GLY A 156 17.35 -6.08 0.78
C GLY A 156 17.11 -7.00 1.96
N TYR A 157 18.17 -7.35 2.69
CA TYR A 157 18.09 -8.16 3.91
C TYR A 157 17.19 -7.51 4.97
N TRP A 158 17.35 -6.20 5.21
CA TRP A 158 16.57 -5.47 6.22
C TRP A 158 15.06 -5.45 5.95
N ARG A 159 14.65 -5.46 4.68
CA ARG A 159 13.22 -5.37 4.31
C ARG A 159 12.52 -6.72 4.22
N LEU A 160 13.26 -7.80 3.97
CA LEU A 160 12.69 -9.11 3.68
C LEU A 160 13.04 -10.18 4.73
N VAL A 161 14.29 -10.24 5.18
CA VAL A 161 14.76 -11.30 6.09
C VAL A 161 14.77 -10.85 7.55
N ALA A 162 15.34 -9.68 7.83
CA ALA A 162 15.39 -9.14 9.19
C ALA A 162 14.00 -9.09 9.87
N PRO A 163 12.91 -8.67 9.22
CA PRO A 163 11.60 -8.61 9.87
C PRO A 163 11.09 -10.00 10.26
N ILE A 164 11.37 -11.03 9.46
CA ILE A 164 10.99 -12.43 9.78
C ILE A 164 11.75 -12.90 11.02
N LYS A 165 13.07 -12.64 11.08
CA LYS A 165 13.91 -12.98 12.24
C LYS A 165 13.45 -12.25 13.51
N ILE A 166 13.17 -10.95 13.41
CA ILE A 166 12.66 -10.14 14.52
C ILE A 166 11.32 -10.67 15.03
N ILE A 167 10.38 -10.98 14.13
CA ILE A 167 9.07 -11.56 14.48
C ILE A 167 9.26 -12.91 15.17
N TYR A 168 10.12 -13.78 14.63
CA TYR A 168 10.38 -15.09 15.20
C TYR A 168 10.88 -14.99 16.64
N GLU A 169 11.90 -14.15 16.89
CA GLU A 169 12.43 -13.91 18.23
C GLU A 169 11.38 -13.28 19.16
N ALA A 170 10.62 -12.30 18.67
CA ALA A 170 9.53 -11.68 19.43
C ALA A 170 8.46 -12.70 19.85
N MET A 171 8.11 -13.64 18.95
CA MET A 171 7.15 -14.70 19.24
C MET A 171 7.68 -15.76 20.21
N LEU A 172 8.99 -16.00 20.27
CA LEU A 172 9.59 -16.88 21.28
C LEU A 172 9.55 -16.25 22.69
N VAL A 173 9.75 -14.93 22.77
CA VAL A 173 9.71 -14.20 24.05
C VAL A 173 8.28 -13.98 24.53
N LEU A 174 7.40 -13.44 23.66
CA LEU A 174 6.02 -13.13 24.02
C LEU A 174 5.08 -13.46 22.83
N PRO A 175 4.55 -14.70 22.76
CA PRO A 175 3.75 -15.17 21.62
C PRO A 175 2.49 -14.35 21.32
N LEU A 176 1.98 -13.62 22.32
CA LEU A 176 0.79 -12.77 22.20
C LEU A 176 1.11 -11.34 21.74
N GLY A 177 2.39 -11.01 21.56
CA GLY A 177 2.85 -9.70 21.11
C GLY A 177 3.59 -8.91 22.18
N ILE A 178 4.52 -8.07 21.75
CA ILE A 178 5.38 -7.23 22.59
C ILE A 178 4.65 -5.92 22.95
N PRO A 179 4.88 -5.31 24.13
CA PRO A 179 4.30 -4.01 24.47
C PRO A 179 4.72 -2.87 23.53
N PHE A 180 3.84 -1.87 23.39
CA PHE A 180 4.12 -0.68 22.59
C PHE A 180 5.37 0.07 23.06
N GLY A 181 6.07 0.71 22.11
CA GLY A 181 7.30 1.46 22.37
C GLY A 181 8.58 0.62 22.45
N GLN A 182 8.50 -0.71 22.40
CA GLN A 182 9.66 -1.60 22.58
C GLN A 182 10.40 -1.96 21.28
N VAL A 183 9.94 -1.50 20.10
CA VAL A 183 10.54 -1.90 18.81
C VAL A 183 12.02 -1.53 18.74
N ASN A 184 12.38 -0.29 19.12
CA ASN A 184 13.76 0.17 19.04
C ASN A 184 14.69 -0.68 19.92
N ASP A 185 14.39 -0.76 21.22
CA ASP A 185 15.22 -1.51 22.17
C ASP A 185 15.30 -3.00 21.81
N PHE A 186 14.18 -3.61 21.40
CA PHE A 186 14.16 -5.03 21.04
C PHE A 186 15.01 -5.30 19.80
N VAL A 187 14.84 -4.54 18.73
CA VAL A 187 15.56 -4.74 17.47
C VAL A 187 17.05 -4.43 17.66
N TYR A 188 17.37 -3.37 18.40
CA TYR A 188 18.76 -3.03 18.72
C TYR A 188 19.47 -4.15 19.49
N ASN A 189 18.78 -4.79 20.44
CA ASN A 189 19.32 -5.89 21.24
C ASN A 189 19.55 -7.18 20.43
N LEU A 190 18.84 -7.37 19.32
CA LEU A 190 19.10 -8.49 18.40
C LEU A 190 20.41 -8.32 17.61
N GLY A 191 20.97 -7.10 17.57
CA GLY A 191 22.27 -6.85 16.94
C GLY A 191 22.29 -7.08 15.43
N ILE A 192 21.15 -6.91 14.75
CA ILE A 192 21.04 -7.08 13.30
C ILE A 192 21.55 -5.81 12.60
N ASP A 193 22.48 -5.98 11.66
CA ASP A 193 23.07 -4.86 10.92
C ASP A 193 22.12 -4.30 9.85
N HIS A 194 22.12 -2.96 9.75
CA HIS A 194 21.41 -2.15 8.77
C HIS A 194 22.34 -1.05 8.23
N GLY A 195 22.96 -1.28 7.06
CA GLY A 195 23.77 -0.25 6.39
C GLY A 195 25.02 0.18 7.15
N GLY A 196 25.58 -0.67 8.02
CA GLY A 196 26.77 -0.37 8.83
C GLY A 196 26.50 0.05 10.27
N GLU A 197 25.23 0.21 10.66
CA GLU A 197 24.79 0.43 12.05
C GLU A 197 23.80 -0.65 12.49
N LYS A 198 23.58 -0.80 13.80
CA LYS A 198 22.52 -1.69 14.30
C LYS A 198 21.16 -1.09 13.99
N GLY A 199 20.28 -1.87 13.37
CA GLY A 199 18.96 -1.36 13.05
C GLY A 199 18.05 -1.24 14.27
N THR A 200 17.09 -0.33 14.19
CA THR A 200 16.23 0.09 15.30
C THR A 200 14.74 0.19 14.92
N SER A 201 14.38 -0.14 13.68
CA SER A 201 13.03 0.03 13.14
C SER A 201 12.48 -1.24 12.48
N LEU A 202 11.18 -1.22 12.21
CA LEU A 202 10.52 -2.17 11.32
C LEU A 202 9.78 -1.39 10.24
N ASP A 203 10.20 -1.55 8.99
CA ASP A 203 9.69 -0.71 7.89
C ASP A 203 8.48 -1.34 7.15
N ASN A 204 7.89 -2.40 7.73
CA ASN A 204 6.76 -3.14 7.15
C ASN A 204 5.62 -3.27 8.17
N GLY A 205 4.41 -2.88 7.77
CA GLY A 205 3.22 -2.94 8.62
C GLY A 205 2.82 -4.35 9.05
N PHE A 206 3.05 -5.39 8.22
CA PHE A 206 2.86 -6.76 8.68
C PHE A 206 3.81 -7.09 9.82
N ALA A 207 5.09 -6.75 9.68
CA ALA A 207 6.07 -7.05 10.71
C ALA A 207 5.73 -6.36 12.02
N ILE A 208 5.27 -5.11 11.95
CA ILE A 208 4.82 -4.36 13.12
C ILE A 208 3.57 -4.97 13.76
N LEU A 209 2.59 -5.43 12.98
CA LEU A 209 1.44 -6.14 13.53
C LEU A 209 1.86 -7.42 14.26
N PHE A 210 2.68 -8.25 13.62
CA PHE A 210 3.17 -9.48 14.25
C PHE A 210 4.02 -9.21 15.49
N PHE A 211 4.84 -8.17 15.47
CA PHE A 211 5.65 -7.78 16.62
C PHE A 211 4.78 -7.40 17.83
N TYR A 212 3.79 -6.52 17.65
CA TYR A 212 2.97 -6.03 18.76
C TYR A 212 1.81 -6.94 19.16
N PHE A 213 1.32 -7.81 18.26
CA PHE A 213 0.12 -8.61 18.50
C PHE A 213 0.30 -10.12 18.30
N GLY A 214 1.50 -10.58 17.90
CA GLY A 214 1.84 -12.00 17.81
C GLY A 214 0.77 -12.85 17.11
N LEU A 215 0.24 -13.84 17.82
CA LEU A 215 -0.81 -14.72 17.30
C LEU A 215 -2.10 -13.98 16.89
N PHE A 216 -2.45 -12.87 17.55
CA PHE A 216 -3.64 -12.10 17.15
C PHE A 216 -3.47 -11.43 15.79
N ALA A 217 -2.24 -11.01 15.44
CA ALA A 217 -1.95 -10.52 14.09
C ALA A 217 -2.13 -11.62 13.05
N PHE A 218 -1.70 -12.85 13.35
CA PHE A 218 -1.91 -14.00 12.47
C PHE A 218 -3.41 -14.23 12.20
N ILE A 219 -4.23 -14.26 13.26
CA ILE A 219 -5.68 -14.46 13.15
C ILE A 219 -6.32 -13.32 12.34
N PHE A 220 -5.92 -12.08 12.60
CA PHE A 220 -6.41 -10.90 11.88
C PHE A 220 -6.09 -10.97 10.38
N LEU A 221 -4.85 -11.31 10.02
CA LEU A 221 -4.44 -11.45 8.62
C LEU A 221 -5.13 -12.62 7.94
N ALA A 222 -5.24 -13.77 8.62
CA ALA A 222 -6.00 -14.91 8.11
C ALA A 222 -7.46 -14.53 7.83
N ALA A 223 -8.09 -13.74 8.71
CA ALA A 223 -9.44 -13.24 8.51
C ALA A 223 -9.54 -12.29 7.30
N ILE A 224 -8.60 -11.37 7.09
CA ILE A 224 -8.57 -10.49 5.92
C ILE A 224 -8.43 -11.31 4.63
N VAL A 225 -7.48 -12.25 4.59
CA VAL A 225 -7.26 -13.11 3.42
C VAL A 225 -8.50 -13.95 3.14
N TYR A 226 -9.09 -14.57 4.17
CA TYR A 226 -10.33 -15.32 4.04
C TYR A 226 -11.46 -14.45 3.44
N LYS A 227 -11.66 -13.23 3.97
CA LYS A 227 -12.69 -12.31 3.46
C LYS A 227 -12.42 -11.86 2.02
N LEU A 228 -11.17 -11.66 1.65
CA LEU A 228 -10.77 -11.37 0.28
C LEU A 228 -11.10 -12.54 -0.66
N LEU A 229 -10.74 -13.77 -0.27
CA LEU A 229 -11.05 -14.98 -1.05
C LEU A 229 -12.56 -15.18 -1.21
N VAL A 230 -13.33 -14.96 -0.16
CA VAL A 230 -14.80 -14.99 -0.20
C VAL A 230 -15.34 -13.93 -1.18
N ALA A 231 -14.83 -12.70 -1.12
CA ALA A 231 -15.24 -11.64 -2.04
C ALA A 231 -14.90 -11.96 -3.51
N ILE A 232 -13.72 -12.56 -3.76
CA ILE A 232 -13.30 -13.05 -5.08
C ILE A 232 -14.26 -14.15 -5.56
N TYR A 233 -14.55 -15.14 -4.71
CA TYR A 233 -15.43 -16.27 -5.03
C TYR A 233 -16.85 -15.81 -5.42
N PHE A 234 -17.44 -14.91 -4.64
CA PHE A 234 -18.77 -14.35 -4.91
C PHE A 234 -18.78 -13.23 -5.95
N ARG A 235 -17.64 -12.92 -6.59
CA ARG A 235 -17.49 -11.83 -7.56
C ARG A 235 -17.90 -10.46 -7.02
N ASN A 236 -17.80 -10.28 -5.71
CA ASN A 236 -18.05 -8.99 -5.07
C ASN A 236 -16.81 -8.11 -5.24
N TYR A 237 -16.69 -7.46 -6.41
CA TYR A 237 -15.52 -6.63 -6.73
C TYR A 237 -15.33 -5.47 -5.75
N LYS A 238 -16.39 -4.92 -5.16
CA LYS A 238 -16.31 -3.89 -4.11
C LYS A 238 -15.71 -4.46 -2.82
N GLY A 239 -16.14 -5.66 -2.44
CA GLY A 239 -15.53 -6.43 -1.36
C GLY A 239 -14.05 -6.70 -1.63
N VAL A 240 -13.69 -7.04 -2.87
CA VAL A 240 -12.29 -7.24 -3.26
C VAL A 240 -11.49 -5.95 -3.13
N ILE A 241 -11.99 -4.81 -3.63
CA ILE A 241 -11.31 -3.51 -3.47
C ILE A 241 -11.08 -3.21 -1.98
N PHE A 242 -12.10 -3.38 -1.14
CA PHE A 242 -11.99 -3.10 0.29
C PHE A 242 -10.99 -4.02 1.00
N TRP A 243 -11.14 -5.35 0.90
CA TRP A 243 -10.26 -6.29 1.60
C TRP A 243 -8.84 -6.28 1.05
N TRP A 244 -8.68 -6.07 -0.26
CA TRP A 244 -7.37 -5.87 -0.86
C TRP A 244 -6.74 -4.58 -0.34
N PHE A 245 -7.49 -3.48 -0.22
CA PHE A 245 -6.94 -2.25 0.33
C PHE A 245 -6.45 -2.44 1.78
N ILE A 246 -7.24 -3.07 2.65
CA ILE A 246 -6.83 -3.32 4.05
C ILE A 246 -5.54 -4.14 4.08
N PHE A 247 -5.46 -5.21 3.28
CA PHE A 247 -4.26 -6.04 3.18
C PHE A 247 -3.07 -5.27 2.62
N ALA A 248 -3.23 -4.60 1.48
CA ALA A 248 -2.19 -3.89 0.75
C ALA A 248 -1.68 -2.67 1.51
N SER A 249 -2.54 -1.98 2.27
CA SER A 249 -2.15 -0.80 3.06
C SER A 249 -0.96 -1.11 3.97
N LEU A 250 -0.97 -2.29 4.61
CA LEU A 250 0.07 -2.74 5.53
C LEU A 250 1.45 -2.93 4.87
N GLN A 251 1.53 -2.93 3.54
CA GLN A 251 2.76 -3.04 2.76
C GLN A 251 3.35 -1.68 2.35
N PHE A 252 2.64 -0.58 2.57
CA PHE A 252 3.13 0.75 2.18
C PHE A 252 4.04 1.38 3.22
N SER A 253 3.88 1.07 4.50
CA SER A 253 4.68 1.66 5.58
C SER A 253 4.67 0.79 6.83
N GLY A 254 5.73 0.90 7.64
CA GLY A 254 5.74 0.46 9.03
C GLY A 254 4.94 1.38 9.97
N GLY A 255 4.73 2.64 9.60
CA GLY A 255 4.00 3.64 10.39
C GLY A 255 2.48 3.42 10.45
N ILE A 256 2.01 2.17 10.61
CA ILE A 256 0.59 1.82 10.52
C ILE A 256 -0.28 2.39 11.66
N PHE A 257 0.35 2.82 12.76
CA PHE A 257 -0.33 3.47 13.89
C PHE A 257 -0.31 5.00 13.82
N LEU A 258 0.33 5.58 12.79
CA LEU A 258 0.33 7.02 12.61
C LEU A 258 -1.08 7.50 12.22
N PRO A 259 -1.54 8.66 12.73
CA PRO A 259 -2.86 9.20 12.43
C PRO A 259 -3.14 9.30 10.92
N GLU A 260 -2.12 9.69 10.15
CA GLU A 260 -2.21 9.88 8.71
C GLU A 260 -2.43 8.56 7.97
N PHE A 261 -2.05 7.43 8.55
CA PHE A 261 -2.30 6.09 8.02
C PHE A 261 -3.65 5.53 8.49
N ILE A 262 -4.00 5.74 9.77
CA ILE A 262 -5.28 5.29 10.35
C ILE A 262 -6.46 6.00 9.67
N PHE A 263 -6.34 7.29 9.36
CA PHE A 263 -7.43 8.09 8.82
C PHE A 263 -7.96 7.57 7.45
N PRO A 264 -7.11 7.27 6.45
CA PRO A 264 -7.51 6.57 5.23
C PRO A 264 -8.21 5.22 5.48
N ILE A 265 -7.75 4.44 6.45
CA ILE A 265 -8.38 3.15 6.80
C ILE A 265 -9.79 3.36 7.35
N LEU A 266 -10.01 4.37 8.19
CA LEU A 266 -11.33 4.69 8.71
C LEU A 266 -12.26 5.18 7.59
N LEU A 267 -11.77 6.04 6.70
CA LEU A 267 -12.55 6.56 5.58
C LEU A 267 -12.95 5.47 4.58
N ILE A 268 -12.05 4.52 4.28
CA ILE A 268 -12.39 3.42 3.37
C ILE A 268 -13.40 2.46 4.00
N LEU A 269 -13.32 2.23 5.32
CA LEU A 269 -14.29 1.43 6.05
C LEU A 269 -15.67 2.08 6.04
N TYR A 270 -15.71 3.41 6.24
CA TYR A 270 -16.95 4.17 6.14
C TYR A 270 -17.54 4.11 4.72
N GLN A 271 -16.71 4.31 3.70
CA GLN A 271 -17.13 4.20 2.30
C GLN A 271 -17.68 2.81 1.97
N TYR A 272 -17.00 1.74 2.38
CA TYR A 272 -17.45 0.37 2.17
C TYR A 272 -18.82 0.12 2.82
N LYS A 273 -19.04 0.64 4.04
CA LYS A 273 -20.36 0.57 4.70
C LYS A 273 -21.44 1.32 3.94
N ILE A 274 -21.17 2.55 3.48
CA ILE A 274 -22.14 3.35 2.72
C ILE A 274 -22.53 2.64 1.42
N VAL A 275 -21.54 2.16 0.66
CA VAL A 275 -21.81 1.53 -0.63
C VAL A 275 -22.68 0.29 -0.46
N ASN A 276 -22.36 -0.57 0.52
CA ASN A 276 -23.17 -1.75 0.82
C ASN A 276 -24.57 -1.40 1.38
N PHE A 277 -24.70 -0.30 2.12
CA PHE A 277 -25.99 0.17 2.62
C PHE A 277 -26.88 0.67 1.49
N ASN A 278 -26.33 1.46 0.56
CA ASN A 278 -27.07 1.96 -0.60
C ASN A 278 -27.55 0.81 -1.50
N GLU A 279 -26.75 -0.24 -1.72
CA GLU A 279 -27.19 -1.42 -2.46
C GLU A 279 -28.39 -2.12 -1.82
N LYS A 280 -28.45 -2.18 -0.48
CA LYS A 280 -29.60 -2.75 0.24
C LYS A 280 -30.86 -1.89 0.07
N LEU A 281 -30.71 -0.57 0.01
CA LEU A 281 -31.82 0.35 -0.25
C LEU A 281 -32.29 0.30 -1.70
N ASP A 282 -31.38 0.13 -2.66
CA ASP A 282 -31.72 0.05 -4.09
C ASP A 282 -32.22 -1.34 -4.52
N GLY A 283 -32.17 -2.34 -3.63
CA GLY A 283 -32.73 -3.67 -3.80
C GLY A 283 -34.27 -3.74 -3.57
N PRO A 284 -34.83 -4.90 -3.18
CA PRO A 284 -36.29 -5.08 -3.04
C PRO A 284 -36.97 -4.17 -2.00
N PHE A 285 -36.19 -3.38 -1.25
CA PHE A 285 -36.66 -2.38 -0.29
C PHE A 285 -36.64 -0.93 -0.83
N SER A 286 -36.51 -0.74 -2.15
CA SER A 286 -36.47 0.57 -2.83
C SER A 286 -37.68 1.48 -2.56
N GLY A 287 -38.79 0.91 -2.07
CA GLY A 287 -39.95 1.67 -1.61
C GLY A 287 -39.71 2.53 -0.35
N ILE A 288 -38.65 2.28 0.43
CA ILE A 288 -38.35 3.03 1.67
C ILE A 288 -37.75 4.40 1.37
N LYS A 289 -37.11 4.58 0.20
CA LYS A 289 -36.54 5.89 -0.23
C LYS A 289 -37.58 7.01 -0.27
N LYS A 290 -38.87 6.68 -0.43
CA LYS A 290 -39.96 7.66 -0.49
C LYS A 290 -40.35 8.25 0.88
N TYR A 291 -39.85 7.68 1.98
CA TYR A 291 -40.21 8.08 3.35
C TYR A 291 -39.07 8.77 4.11
N ILE A 292 -37.90 8.94 3.49
CA ILE A 292 -36.70 9.52 4.12
C ILE A 292 -36.16 10.73 3.31
N SER A 293 -36.83 11.12 2.22
CA SER A 293 -36.54 12.36 1.47
C SER A 293 -37.29 13.55 2.03
#